data_AF-A0A3N5RZ63-F1
#
_entry.id   AF-A0A3N5RZ63-F1
#
_cell.length_a   1.000
_cell.length_b   1.000
_cell.length_c   1.000
_cell.angle_alpha   90.00
_cell.angle_beta   90.00
_cell.angle_gamma   90.00
#
_symmetry.space_group_name_H-M   'P 1'
#
loop_
_entity.id
_entity.type
_entity.pdbx_description
1 polymer ?
#
loop_
_entity_poly.entity_id
_entity_poly.type
_entity_poly.pdbx_seq_one_letter_code
_entity_poly.pdbx_strand_id
1 'polypeptide(L)' 'MKVDALLYIEDGLADADLSVAGEFVPDTLRKALLALGVFSGVHVTAPASYSGSLVGTPCFNVRSDRDDVS' A
#
# COMPACT_ATOMS: atom_id res chain seq x y z
N MET A 1 9.46 -5.22 20.90
CA MET A 1 8.09 -5.28 20.35
C MET A 1 8.19 -4.81 18.90
N LYS A 2 7.82 -5.63 17.92
CA LYS A 2 7.79 -5.20 16.51
C LYS A 2 6.40 -4.69 16.19
N VAL A 3 6.33 -3.70 15.31
CA VAL A 3 5.07 -3.05 14.91
C VAL A 3 4.81 -3.35 13.43
N ASP A 4 3.56 -3.32 13.03
CA ASP A 4 3.20 -3.36 11.61
C ASP A 4 3.07 -1.93 11.08
N ALA A 5 3.37 -1.74 9.79
CA ALA A 5 3.14 -0.50 9.07
C ALA A 5 2.10 -0.69 7.97
N LEU A 6 1.35 0.39 7.71
CA LEU A 6 0.33 0.44 6.68
C LEU A 6 0.59 1.64 5.77
N LEU A 7 0.74 1.37 4.47
CA LEU A 7 0.91 2.37 3.42
C LEU A 7 -0.44 2.60 2.74
N TYR A 8 -0.87 3.86 2.63
CA TYR A 8 -2.13 4.22 2.01
C TYR A 8 -1.91 4.72 0.58
N ILE A 9 -2.68 4.15 -0.35
CA ILE A 9 -2.85 4.69 -1.70
C ILE A 9 -4.13 5.53 -1.70
N GLU A 10 -4.01 6.77 -2.15
CA GLU A 10 -5.15 7.68 -2.26
C GLU A 10 -6.05 7.36 -3.45
N ASP A 11 -7.29 7.83 -3.36
CA ASP A 11 -8.28 7.62 -4.41
C ASP A 11 -7.90 8.36 -5.70
N GLY A 12 -8.29 7.78 -6.82
CA GLY A 12 -8.01 8.29 -8.17
C GLY A 12 -6.57 8.11 -8.65
N LEU A 13 -5.67 7.49 -7.87
CA LEU A 13 -4.29 7.23 -8.30
C LEU A 13 -4.18 5.90 -9.05
N ALA A 14 -3.55 5.92 -10.22
CA ALA A 14 -3.15 4.73 -10.96
C ALA A 14 -1.67 4.40 -10.71
N ASP A 15 -1.23 3.21 -11.11
CA ASP A 15 0.17 2.80 -10.96
C ASP A 15 1.16 3.75 -11.64
N ALA A 16 0.76 4.36 -12.76
CA ALA A 16 1.56 5.35 -13.46
C ALA A 16 1.85 6.58 -12.59
N ASP A 17 0.87 7.02 -11.79
CA ASP A 17 1.02 8.15 -10.86
C ASP A 17 1.87 7.78 -9.63
N LEU A 18 1.90 6.49 -9.31
CA LEU A 18 2.66 5.91 -8.20
C LEU A 18 4.05 5.40 -8.62
N SER A 19 4.46 5.67 -9.86
CA SER A 19 5.73 5.22 -10.40
C SER A 19 6.69 6.38 -10.59
N VAL A 20 7.92 6.25 -10.09
CA VAL A 20 8.98 7.25 -10.22
C VAL A 20 10.21 6.58 -10.79
N ALA A 21 10.78 7.17 -11.86
CA ALA A 21 11.96 6.62 -12.55
C ALA A 21 11.81 5.14 -12.99
N GLY A 22 10.59 4.72 -13.32
CA GLY A 22 10.28 3.35 -13.74
C GLY A 22 10.08 2.36 -12.58
N GLU A 23 10.21 2.81 -11.33
CA GLU A 23 9.93 2.00 -10.14
C GLU A 23 8.56 2.30 -9.57
N PHE A 24 7.82 1.26 -9.23
CA PHE A 24 6.54 1.37 -8.55
C PHE A 24 6.76 1.61 -7.05
N VAL A 25 6.57 2.86 -6.63
CA VAL A 25 6.97 3.36 -5.30
C VAL A 25 6.35 2.57 -4.15
N PRO A 26 5.06 2.17 -4.15
CA PRO A 26 4.47 1.46 -3.03
C PRO A 26 5.17 0.13 -2.70
N ASP A 27 5.54 -0.67 -3.71
CA ASP A 27 6.24 -1.93 -3.46
C ASP A 27 7.71 -1.71 -3.10
N THR A 28 8.40 -0.75 -3.74
CA THR A 28 9.77 -0.39 -3.38
C THR A 28 9.86 0.08 -1.93
N LEU A 29 8.98 0.99 -1.52
CA LEU A 29 8.94 1.52 -0.15
C LEU A 29 8.61 0.42 0.86
N ARG A 30 7.63 -0.44 0.56
CA ARG A 30 7.28 -1.60 1.40
C ARG A 30 8.48 -2.51 1.64
N LYS A 31 9.22 -2.86 0.59
CA LYS A 31 10.43 -3.70 0.68
C LYS A 31 11.52 -3.01 1.50
N ALA A 32 11.75 -1.72 1.27
CA ALA A 32 12.73 -0.94 2.02
C ALA A 32 12.40 -0.89 3.52
N LEU A 33 11.14 -0.66 3.89
CA LEU A 33 10.70 -0.64 5.29
C LEU A 33 10.85 -2.01 5.96
N LEU A 34 10.51 -3.10 5.28
CA LEU A 34 10.74 -4.47 5.80
C LEU A 34 12.23 -4.75 6.03
N ALA A 35 13.10 -4.28 5.13
CA ALA A 35 14.55 -4.48 5.22
C ALA A 35 15.18 -3.79 6.44
N LEU A 36 14.56 -2.74 6.99
CA LEU A 36 15.01 -2.11 8.23
C LEU A 36 14.91 -3.04 9.46
N GLY A 37 14.12 -4.12 9.37
CA GLY A 37 13.97 -5.12 10.43
C GLY A 37 13.17 -4.66 11.65
N VAL A 38 12.70 -3.41 11.66
CA VAL A 38 11.88 -2.78 12.72
C VAL A 38 10.43 -3.25 12.65
N PHE A 39 9.91 -3.46 11.44
CA PHE A 39 8.53 -3.88 11.20
C PHE A 39 8.40 -5.41 11.13
N SER A 40 7.29 -5.94 11.66
CA SER A 40 6.89 -7.35 11.46
C SER A 40 6.23 -7.57 10.11
N GLY A 41 5.41 -6.61 9.68
CA GLY A 41 4.75 -6.57 8.39
C GLY A 41 4.61 -5.14 7.88
N VAL A 42 4.63 -4.99 6.55
CA VAL A 42 4.32 -3.72 5.88
C VAL A 42 3.26 -4.03 4.83
N HIS A 43 2.07 -3.51 5.04
CA HIS A 43 0.89 -3.71 4.21
C HIS A 43 0.61 -2.47 3.39
N VAL A 44 -0.02 -2.64 2.23
CA VAL A 44 -0.52 -1.56 1.39
C VAL A 44 -2.04 -1.64 1.38
N THR A 45 -2.70 -0.51 1.48
CA THR A 45 -4.15 -0.41 1.40
C THR A 45 -4.57 0.65 0.40
N ALA A 46 -5.62 0.36 -0.36
CA ALA A 46 -6.15 1.25 -1.39
C ALA A 46 -7.69 1.14 -1.45
N PRO A 47 -8.39 2.17 -1.94
CA PRO A 47 -9.84 2.14 -2.11
C PRO A 47 -10.27 1.02 -3.07
N ALA A 48 -11.55 0.65 -3.03
CA ALA A 48 -12.09 -0.40 -3.90
C ALA A 48 -12.01 -0.05 -5.40
N SER A 49 -11.91 1.24 -5.70
CA SER A 49 -11.69 1.78 -7.05
C SER A 49 -10.29 1.47 -7.60
N TYR A 50 -9.31 1.18 -6.75
CA TYR A 50 -7.94 0.94 -7.18
C TYR A 50 -7.81 -0.44 -7.87
N SER A 51 -7.38 -0.41 -9.13
CA SER A 51 -7.23 -1.60 -9.98
C SER A 51 -5.77 -1.84 -10.43
N GLY A 52 -4.80 -1.40 -9.63
CA GLY A 52 -3.38 -1.45 -9.98
C GLY A 52 -2.66 -2.77 -9.64
N SER A 53 -1.34 -2.77 -9.76
CA SER A 53 -0.47 -3.95 -9.77
C SER A 53 -0.42 -4.70 -8.43
N LEU A 54 -0.82 -4.06 -7.33
CA LEU A 54 -0.85 -4.70 -6.01
C LEU A 54 -2.10 -5.51 -5.75
N VAL A 55 -3.14 -5.36 -6.57
CA VAL A 55 -4.41 -6.07 -6.37
C VAL A 55 -4.18 -7.59 -6.44
N GLY A 56 -4.65 -8.30 -5.40
CA GLY A 56 -4.49 -9.74 -5.28
C GLY A 56 -3.17 -10.20 -4.64
N THR A 57 -2.26 -9.28 -4.30
CA THR A 57 -1.04 -9.64 -3.56
C THR A 57 -1.33 -9.82 -2.06
N PRO A 58 -0.60 -10.70 -1.33
CA PRO A 58 -0.86 -10.94 0.09
C PRO A 58 -0.60 -9.73 1.01
N CYS A 59 0.19 -8.77 0.54
CA CYS A 59 0.49 -7.54 1.28
C CYS A 59 -0.52 -6.42 1.01
N PHE A 60 -1.51 -6.66 0.15
CA PHE A 60 -2.49 -5.66 -0.26
C PHE A 60 -3.86 -5.93 0.35
N ASN A 61 -4.46 -4.88 0.92
CA ASN A 61 -5.82 -4.90 1.44
C ASN A 61 -6.66 -3.84 0.73
N VAL A 62 -7.92 -4.14 0.45
CA VAL A 62 -8.87 -3.13 -0.02
C VAL A 62 -9.46 -2.43 1.22
N ARG A 63 -9.29 -1.11 1.34
CA ARG A 63 -10.00 -0.33 2.38
C ARG A 63 -11.46 -0.19 1.96
N SER A 64 -12.36 -0.32 2.93
CA SER A 64 -13.75 0.05 2.72
C SER A 64 -13.83 1.58 2.74
N ASP A 65 -14.41 2.18 1.70
CA ASP A 65 -14.64 3.64 1.64
C ASP A 65 -15.68 4.12 2.67
N ARG A 66 -16.19 3.22 3.52
CA ARG A 66 -17.02 3.56 4.68
C ARG A 66 -16.17 4.08 5.83
N ASP A 67 -15.74 5.33 5.68
CA ASP A 67 -15.45 6.24 6.81
C ASP A 67 -16.72 6.98 7.28
N ASP A 68 -17.91 6.37 7.13
CA ASP A 68 -19.12 6.83 7.83
C ASP A 68 -19.03 6.41 9.30
N VAL A 69 -18.27 7.17 10.09
CA VAL A 69 -18.54 7.31 11.51
C VAL A 69 -19.94 7.89 11.63
N SER A 70 -20.90 7.04 11.99
CA SER A 70 -22.27 7.44 12.38
C SER A 70 -22.40 7.52 13.90
#